data_AF-A0A350T6R7-F1
#
_entry.id   AF-A0A350T6R7-F1
#
_cell.length_a   1.000
_cell.length_b   1.000
_cell.length_c   1.000
_cell.angle_alpha   90.00
_cell.angle_beta   90.00
_cell.angle_gamma   90.00
#
_symmetry.space_group_name_H-M   'P 1'
#
loop_
_entity.id
_entity.type
_entity.pdbx_description
1 polymer ?
#
loop_
_entity_poly.entity_id
_entity_poly.type
_entity_poly.pdbx_seq_one_letter_code
_entity_poly.pdbx_strand_id
1 'polypeptide(L)'
;VGASVMHDVIDVTALDRALADAGLEIGASGITDEILQRIVAVYLKIGEPDGTIRGRRQVQDARNSRYGSELKAAVGGAFAGRLGDTALYISSAAVHQGPPNGGTVAVVVDHS
;
A
#
# COMPACT_ATOMS: atom_id res chain seq x y z
N VAL A 1 5.54 14.86 4.35
CA VAL A 1 5.34 13.40 4.49
C VAL A 1 3.91 13.19 4.95
N GLY A 2 3.19 12.27 4.34
CA GLY A 2 1.86 11.88 4.78
C GLY A 2 1.73 10.38 4.93
N ALA A 3 0.75 9.93 5.70
CA ALA A 3 0.53 8.53 6.01
C ALA A 3 -0.95 8.17 6.10
N SER A 4 -1.24 6.89 5.88
CA SER A 4 -2.56 6.31 6.08
C SER A 4 -2.43 4.84 6.50
N VAL A 5 -3.52 4.28 7.01
CA VAL A 5 -3.69 2.84 7.15
C VAL A 5 -4.30 2.23 5.90
N MET A 6 -3.96 0.97 5.65
CA MET A 6 -4.65 0.07 4.72
C MET A 6 -5.60 -0.81 5.54
N HIS A 7 -6.89 -0.84 5.19
CA HIS A 7 -7.88 -1.68 5.90
C HIS A 7 -7.78 -3.16 5.51
N ASP A 8 -7.29 -3.42 4.30
CA ASP A 8 -6.82 -4.71 3.85
C ASP A 8 -5.62 -4.52 2.92
N VAL A 9 -4.87 -5.60 2.66
CA VAL A 9 -3.67 -5.56 1.79
C VAL A 9 -3.92 -5.08 0.35
N ILE A 10 -5.18 -4.97 -0.10
CA ILE A 10 -5.54 -4.47 -1.44
C ILE A 10 -6.25 -3.11 -1.39
N ASP A 11 -6.21 -2.41 -0.26
CA ASP A 11 -6.73 -1.05 -0.09
C ASP A 11 -5.79 -0.02 -0.72
N VAL A 12 -5.70 -0.04 -2.05
CA VAL A 12 -4.85 0.87 -2.82
C VAL A 12 -5.24 2.35 -2.67
N THR A 13 -6.48 2.62 -2.27
CA THR A 13 -6.95 3.99 -2.00
C THR A 13 -6.30 4.61 -0.76
N ALA A 14 -5.57 3.82 0.05
CA ALA A 14 -4.74 4.34 1.12
C ALA A 14 -3.61 5.25 0.60
N LEU A 15 -3.16 5.08 -0.65
CA LEU A 15 -2.23 6.01 -1.30
C LEU A 15 -2.83 7.40 -1.38
N ASP A 16 -4.06 7.51 -1.87
CA ASP A 16 -4.74 8.79 -2.05
C ASP A 16 -4.89 9.52 -0.71
N ARG A 17 -5.23 8.79 0.35
CA ARG A 17 -5.31 9.34 1.72
C ARG A 17 -3.95 9.81 2.24
N ALA A 18 -2.89 9.02 2.01
CA ALA A 18 -1.54 9.39 2.42
C ALA A 18 -0.98 10.58 1.61
N LEU A 19 -1.35 10.70 0.33
CA LEU A 19 -1.00 11.85 -0.51
C LEU A 19 -1.72 13.12 -0.05
N ALA A 20 -3.01 13.03 0.27
CA ALA A 20 -3.77 14.14 0.83
C ALA A 20 -3.20 14.58 2.20
N ASP A 21 -2.86 13.62 3.08
CA ASP A 21 -2.17 13.90 4.35
C ASP A 21 -0.79 14.56 4.13
N ALA A 22 -0.13 14.27 3.00
CA ALA A 22 1.10 14.91 2.58
C ALA A 22 0.88 16.29 1.90
N GLY A 23 -0.36 16.76 1.76
CA GLY A 23 -0.71 18.03 1.11
C GLY A 23 -0.82 17.96 -0.43
N LEU A 24 -0.94 16.77 -1.02
CA LEU A 24 -1.19 16.55 -2.45
C LEU A 24 -2.62 16.03 -2.64
N GLU A 25 -3.54 16.92 -3.00
CA GLU A 25 -4.94 16.57 -3.25
C GLU A 25 -5.11 15.79 -4.55
N ILE A 26 -5.84 14.67 -4.48
CA ILE A 26 -6.17 13.82 -5.62
C ILE A 26 -7.51 14.23 -6.18
N GLY A 27 -7.50 14.88 -7.35
CA GLY A 27 -8.72 15.24 -8.08
C GLY A 27 -9.36 14.05 -8.81
N ALA A 28 -10.44 14.32 -9.55
CA ALA A 28 -11.16 13.31 -10.34
C ALA A 28 -10.27 12.61 -11.39
N SER A 29 -9.20 13.25 -11.86
CA SER A 29 -8.23 12.69 -12.79
C SER A 29 -7.29 11.66 -12.15
N GLY A 30 -7.32 11.48 -10.82
CA GLY A 30 -6.42 10.59 -10.10
C GLY A 30 -5.02 11.18 -9.86
N ILE A 31 -4.04 10.30 -9.71
CA ILE A 31 -2.63 10.67 -9.57
C ILE A 31 -2.12 11.09 -10.96
N THR A 32 -1.84 12.37 -11.14
CA THR A 32 -1.31 12.92 -12.41
C THR A 32 0.22 12.86 -12.45
N ASP A 33 0.80 13.12 -13.62
CA ASP A 33 2.25 13.19 -13.79
C ASP A 33 2.89 14.28 -12.91
N GLU A 34 2.20 15.40 -12.68
CA GLU A 34 2.68 16.45 -11.77
C GLU A 34 2.72 15.99 -10.31
N ILE A 35 1.76 15.16 -9.89
CA ILE A 35 1.77 14.57 -8.55
C ILE A 35 2.88 13.51 -8.47
N LEU A 36 3.01 12.66 -9.48
CA LEU A 36 4.04 11.63 -9.56
C LEU A 36 5.46 12.20 -9.44
N GLN A 37 5.75 13.29 -10.16
CA GLN A 37 7.06 13.95 -10.11
C GLN A 37 7.45 14.46 -8.72
N ARG A 38 6.46 14.68 -7.85
CA ARG A 38 6.69 15.12 -6.47
C ARG A 38 6.86 13.96 -5.50
N ILE A 39 6.57 12.73 -5.89
CA ILE A 39 6.71 11.57 -5.01
C ILE A 39 8.18 11.14 -4.99
N VAL A 40 8.81 11.20 -3.82
CA VAL A 40 10.21 10.79 -3.61
C VAL A 40 10.29 9.30 -3.28
N ALA A 41 9.38 8.82 -2.42
CA ALA A 41 9.32 7.42 -2.02
C ALA A 41 7.96 7.06 -1.44
N VAL A 42 7.52 5.82 -1.66
CA VAL A 42 6.37 5.23 -0.99
C VAL A 42 6.83 4.04 -0.15
N TYR A 43 6.43 4.01 1.11
CA TYR A 43 6.72 2.92 2.04
C TYR A 43 5.43 2.20 2.40
N LEU A 44 5.43 0.88 2.22
CA LEU A 44 4.35 0.01 2.63
C LEU A 44 4.83 -0.97 3.70
N LYS A 45 4.02 -1.13 4.73
CA LYS A 45 4.12 -2.24 5.67
C LYS A 45 2.89 -3.12 5.50
N ILE A 46 3.09 -4.41 5.20
CA ILE A 46 2.00 -5.37 5.00
C ILE A 46 1.99 -6.45 6.07
N GLY A 47 0.81 -6.73 6.59
CA GLY A 47 0.52 -7.87 7.46
C GLY A 47 0.02 -9.06 6.65
N GLU A 48 0.20 -10.26 7.21
CA GLU A 48 -0.45 -11.45 6.69
C GLU A 48 -1.95 -11.41 7.04
N PRO A 49 -2.87 -11.58 6.07
CA PRO A 49 -4.29 -11.71 6.35
C PRO A 49 -4.65 -12.98 7.13
N ASP A 50 -5.71 -12.92 7.91
CA ASP A 50 -6.30 -14.00 8.73
C ASP A 50 -6.90 -15.18 7.94
N GLY A 51 -6.65 -15.24 6.63
CA GLY A 51 -7.23 -16.20 5.71
C GLY A 51 -8.37 -15.68 4.88
N THR A 52 -8.80 -14.44 5.06
CA THR A 52 -9.79 -13.82 4.18
C THR A 52 -9.40 -12.41 3.77
N ILE A 53 -9.67 -12.07 2.51
CA ILE A 53 -9.62 -10.69 2.01
C ILE A 53 -10.97 -10.43 1.37
N ARG A 54 -11.70 -9.42 1.88
CA ARG A 54 -13.04 -9.03 1.38
C ARG A 54 -14.00 -10.21 1.22
N GLY A 55 -14.03 -11.11 2.20
CA GLY A 55 -14.89 -12.30 2.23
C GLY A 55 -14.44 -13.46 1.34
N ARG A 56 -13.26 -13.37 0.69
CA ARG A 56 -12.70 -14.43 -0.15
C ARG A 56 -11.54 -15.11 0.56
N ARG A 57 -11.65 -16.44 0.71
CA ARG A 57 -10.63 -17.28 1.34
C ARG A 57 -9.27 -17.16 0.62
N GLN A 58 -8.23 -16.95 1.40
CA GLN A 58 -6.83 -16.98 1.00
C GLN A 58 -6.16 -18.29 1.44
N VAL A 59 -5.07 -18.66 0.78
CA VAL A 59 -4.16 -19.72 1.25
C VAL A 59 -3.09 -19.04 2.09
N GLN A 60 -3.00 -19.36 3.38
CA GLN A 60 -2.07 -18.73 4.33
C GLN A 60 -0.70 -19.43 4.36
N ASP A 61 0.28 -18.80 5.00
CA ASP A 61 1.65 -19.27 5.11
C ASP A 61 1.77 -20.68 5.72
N ALA A 62 0.93 -20.97 6.73
CA ALA A 62 0.85 -22.30 7.35
C ALA A 62 0.55 -23.44 6.36
N ARG A 63 0.01 -23.13 5.17
CA ARG A 63 -0.23 -24.09 4.08
C ARG A 63 0.55 -23.78 2.81
N ASN A 64 1.33 -22.70 2.78
CA ASN A 64 2.09 -22.26 1.62
C ASN A 64 3.25 -21.37 2.07
N SER A 65 4.45 -21.93 2.16
CA SER A 65 5.67 -21.21 2.58
C SER A 65 6.10 -20.08 1.64
N ARG A 66 5.47 -19.92 0.47
CA ARG A 66 5.70 -18.82 -0.47
C ARG A 66 4.71 -17.68 -0.31
N TYR A 67 3.70 -17.83 0.55
CA TYR A 67 2.59 -16.88 0.64
C TYR A 67 3.07 -15.46 0.91
N GLY A 68 4.07 -15.26 1.78
CA GLY A 68 4.63 -13.92 2.04
C GLY A 68 5.22 -13.25 0.80
N SER A 69 5.90 -14.00 -0.07
CA SER A 69 6.46 -13.48 -1.33
C SER A 69 5.38 -13.22 -2.37
N GLU A 70 4.39 -14.12 -2.48
CA GLU A 70 3.24 -13.97 -3.38
C GLU A 70 2.37 -12.77 -2.97
N LEU A 71 2.13 -12.60 -1.67
CA LEU A 71 1.44 -11.46 -1.12
C LEU A 71 2.19 -10.16 -1.42
N LYS A 72 3.51 -10.13 -1.19
CA LYS A 72 4.32 -8.95 -1.51
C LYS A 72 4.26 -8.60 -3.00
N ALA A 73 4.30 -9.60 -3.89
CA ALA A 73 4.17 -9.39 -5.33
C ALA A 73 2.77 -8.88 -5.71
N ALA A 74 1.71 -9.46 -5.14
CA ALA A 74 0.34 -9.03 -5.39
C ALA A 74 0.07 -7.59 -4.92
N VAL A 75 0.52 -7.25 -3.71
CA VAL A 75 0.42 -5.88 -3.18
C VAL A 75 1.24 -4.92 -4.02
N GLY A 76 2.48 -5.30 -4.36
CA GLY A 76 3.34 -4.48 -5.22
C GLY A 76 2.71 -4.16 -6.57
N GLY A 77 2.13 -5.17 -7.24
CA GLY A 77 1.41 -4.96 -8.49
C GLY A 77 0.16 -4.06 -8.33
N ALA A 78 -0.62 -4.27 -7.28
CA ALA A 78 -1.83 -3.47 -7.03
C ALA A 78 -1.50 -1.99 -6.76
N PHE A 79 -0.50 -1.73 -5.90
CA PHE A 79 -0.09 -0.37 -5.56
C PHE A 79 0.66 0.31 -6.70
N ALA A 80 1.52 -0.40 -7.44
CA ALA A 80 2.17 0.16 -8.61
C ALA A 80 1.15 0.50 -9.70
N GLY A 81 0.12 -0.34 -9.87
CA GLY A 81 -0.98 -0.06 -10.80
C GLY A 81 -1.83 1.14 -10.40
N ARG A 82 -2.03 1.39 -9.09
CA ARG A 82 -2.71 2.62 -8.62
C ARG A 82 -1.84 3.85 -8.78
N LEU A 83 -0.56 3.74 -8.41
CA LEU A 83 0.40 4.83 -8.44
C LEU A 83 0.76 5.25 -9.87
N GLY A 84 0.93 4.30 -10.78
CA GLY A 84 1.54 4.52 -12.09
C GLY A 84 3.08 4.45 -12.08
N ASP A 85 3.69 4.07 -10.95
CA ASP A 85 5.14 4.02 -10.72
C ASP A 85 5.50 2.79 -9.86
N THR A 86 6.77 2.39 -9.90
CA THR A 86 7.37 1.30 -9.10
C THR A 86 8.22 1.79 -7.92
N ALA A 87 8.22 3.09 -7.60
CA ALA A 87 8.88 3.72 -6.46
C ALA A 87 8.31 3.30 -5.08
N LEU A 88 8.19 1.99 -4.87
CA LEU A 88 7.58 1.34 -3.71
C LEU A 88 8.64 0.56 -2.93
N TYR A 89 8.74 0.83 -1.63
CA TYR A 89 9.45 -0.02 -0.68
C TYR A 89 8.44 -0.82 0.14
N ILE A 90 8.43 -2.14 -0.01
CA ILE A 90 7.43 -3.02 0.63
C ILE A 90 8.10 -3.96 1.64
N SER A 91 7.78 -3.74 2.91
CA SER A 91 8.21 -4.59 4.02
C SER A 91 7.05 -5.44 4.54
N SER A 92 7.32 -6.71 4.84
CA SER A 92 6.37 -7.66 5.44
C SER A 92 6.53 -7.69 6.98
N ALA A 93 5.67 -8.47 7.65
CA ALA A 93 5.59 -8.60 9.11
C ALA A 93 5.10 -7.35 9.84
N ALA A 94 3.90 -6.86 9.47
CA ALA A 94 3.21 -5.76 10.15
C ALA A 94 2.61 -6.12 11.52
N VAL A 95 3.27 -6.96 12.33
CA VAL A 95 2.75 -7.33 13.67
C VAL A 95 2.62 -6.06 14.51
N HIS A 96 1.39 -5.72 14.91
CA HIS A 96 1.01 -4.47 15.58
C HIS A 96 1.25 -3.16 14.80
N GLN A 97 1.43 -3.22 13.47
CA GLN A 97 1.69 -2.06 12.61
C GLN A 97 0.55 -1.82 11.61
N GLY A 98 -0.58 -1.34 12.13
CA GLY A 98 -1.81 -1.06 11.36
C GLY A 98 -2.98 -2.00 11.70
N PRO A 99 -4.12 -1.87 10.99
CA PRO A 99 -5.27 -2.76 11.17
C PRO A 99 -4.91 -4.22 10.87
N PRO A 100 -5.60 -5.19 11.51
CA PRO A 100 -5.55 -6.59 11.09
C PRO A 100 -5.82 -6.72 9.58
N ASN A 101 -5.14 -7.66 8.91
CA ASN A 101 -5.28 -7.95 7.47
C ASN A 101 -4.85 -6.85 6.50
N GLY A 102 -4.36 -5.71 6.98
CA GLY A 102 -3.90 -4.60 6.16
C GLY A 102 -2.47 -4.21 6.49
N GLY A 103 -2.30 -2.95 6.92
CA GLY A 103 -1.02 -2.41 7.31
C GLY A 103 -0.97 -0.89 7.18
N THR A 104 0.19 -0.33 6.88
CA THR A 104 0.41 1.11 6.74
C THR A 104 1.03 1.48 5.41
N VAL A 105 0.74 2.71 4.98
CA VAL A 105 1.38 3.35 3.83
C VAL A 105 1.84 4.75 4.24
N ALA A 106 3.03 5.13 3.81
CA ALA A 106 3.57 6.47 3.97
C ALA A 106 4.16 6.96 2.64
N VAL A 107 4.00 8.24 2.35
CA VAL A 107 4.52 8.89 1.15
C VAL A 107 5.39 10.07 1.55
N VAL A 108 6.61 10.09 1.01
CA VAL A 108 7.52 11.23 1.07
C VAL A 108 7.36 12.01 -0.22
N VAL A 109 7.08 13.31 -0.10
CA VAL A 109 6.82 14.21 -1.23
C VAL A 109 7.72 15.44 -1.18
N ASP A 110 8.01 16.00 -2.34
CA ASP A 110 8.70 17.27 -2.53
C ASP A 110 7.69 18.44 -2.52
N HIS A 111 8.05 19.51 -1.81
CA HIS A 111 7.28 20.75 -1.69
C HIS A 111 8.04 21.97 -2.22
N SER A 112 9.25 21.78 -2.75
CA SER A 112 10.05 22.86 -3.33
C SER A 112 9.43 23.48 -4.59
#